data_AF-A0A0B7MPX5-F1
#
_entry.id   AF-A0A0B7MPX5-F1
#
_cell.length_a   1.000
_cell.length_b   1.000
_cell.length_c   1.000
_cell.angle_alpha   90.00
_cell.angle_beta   90.00
_cell.angle_gamma   90.00
#
_symmetry.space_group_name_H-M   'P 1'
#
loop_
_entity.id
_entity.type
_entity.pdbx_description
1 polymer ?
#
loop_
_entity_poly.entity_id
_entity_poly.type
_entity_poly.pdbx_seq_one_letter_code
_entity_poly.pdbx_strand_id
1 'polypeptide(L)'
;MTGSTRVNDPASLTTSATSTRSKATTENDESYMDALRLQFEHRIVKSISDCQKNKGSFEELYSKLANIKQLPRGVVSGAEQAIDASVNSIVVFLNRLTRNTPKKSIEFWKEYLDKNFTSLKDSIVTQEAEGNQEMMEDDEDETTDDEKAEESTAYRSCSASFTSIIRKDLSKNVRLAFVDTINKTVESAFDYIADFSKQIMKILLLFKDNQFTIENGKIQFVPREPYMASRDTYHQFSQQVPFLFMTNQVLYSLGYLNRVVKFTPVIKPTSLHALWVDPTTLYSLFCAQKLERKMVLYNFEGNIIRAASVTSQKDAIFSSFFDIDRLKTVCAGSGLQFAHRIHILPGLQCVRILGFKDYQQPKNKQQEQQRPVDQTSSGSDDKGNDMIAALVEQKAVIQRKLKNAQTALNNYLVSAESASQLKKKWKDENRNRAWLYQRIEEAKQRKRHLIRDVVSAKQELSTMNNAIYKLKHDADPSTKNKQSGGVRD
;
A
#
# COMPACT_ATOMS: atom_id res chain seq x y z
N MET A 1 19.53 48.67 22.26
CA MET A 1 18.68 49.32 21.24
C MET A 1 19.59 49.58 20.04
N THR A 2 19.39 49.17 18.81
CA THR A 2 18.28 48.66 17.98
C THR A 2 19.00 48.13 16.73
N GLY A 3 18.84 46.88 16.30
CA GLY A 3 17.79 46.54 15.34
C GLY A 3 18.21 46.83 13.89
N SER A 4 18.39 45.75 13.11
CA SER A 4 18.04 45.60 11.69
C SER A 4 19.17 45.28 10.69
N THR A 5 18.88 44.21 9.94
CA THR A 5 19.64 43.44 8.97
C THR A 5 19.66 44.07 7.57
N ARG A 6 20.75 43.92 6.79
CA ARG A 6 20.77 43.84 5.31
C ARG A 6 21.95 42.96 4.89
N VAL A 7 21.76 41.68 4.53
CA VAL A 7 21.36 41.14 3.21
C VAL A 7 22.26 41.69 2.09
N ASN A 8 23.10 40.81 1.54
CA ASN A 8 23.72 41.01 0.23
C ASN A 8 22.71 40.62 -0.86
N ASP A 9 22.70 41.39 -1.94
CA ASP A 9 21.80 41.20 -3.07
C ASP A 9 22.06 39.88 -3.83
N PRO A 10 21.00 39.24 -4.36
CA PRO A 10 21.10 38.02 -5.16
C PRO A 10 21.75 38.29 -6.53
N ALA A 11 22.46 37.28 -7.06
CA ALA A 11 22.88 37.28 -8.45
C ALA A 11 21.65 37.29 -9.39
N SER A 12 21.70 38.16 -10.40
CA SER A 12 20.63 38.45 -11.35
C SER A 12 20.67 37.58 -12.62
N LEU A 13 19.51 37.44 -13.26
CA LEU A 13 19.31 36.74 -14.54
C LEU A 13 19.73 37.61 -15.73
N THR A 14 20.51 37.04 -16.65
CA THR A 14 20.62 37.53 -18.02
C THR A 14 19.50 36.97 -18.90
N THR A 15 18.98 37.88 -19.72
CA THR A 15 17.79 37.82 -20.57
C THR A 15 17.85 36.79 -21.70
N SER A 16 16.73 36.06 -21.82
CA SER A 16 16.08 35.55 -23.04
C SER A 16 16.88 35.53 -24.36
N ALA A 17 17.11 34.32 -24.86
CA ALA A 17 17.05 34.04 -26.29
C ALA A 17 15.79 33.21 -26.58
N THR A 18 15.01 33.72 -27.52
CA THR A 18 13.72 33.26 -28.03
C THR A 18 13.72 31.78 -28.43
N SER A 19 12.83 31.00 -27.81
CA SER A 19 12.43 29.68 -28.32
C SER A 19 11.50 29.86 -29.51
N THR A 20 11.94 29.39 -30.69
CA THR A 20 11.13 29.25 -31.89
C THR A 20 10.02 28.23 -31.66
N ARG A 21 8.79 28.72 -31.73
CA ARG A 21 7.52 27.99 -31.76
C ARG A 21 7.49 27.01 -32.95
N SER A 22 7.47 25.72 -32.69
CA SER A 22 7.15 24.71 -33.71
C SER A 22 5.65 24.73 -34.03
N LYS A 23 5.32 24.68 -35.33
CA LYS A 23 3.96 24.53 -35.85
C LYS A 23 3.46 23.11 -35.55
N ALA A 24 2.25 22.98 -35.02
CA ALA A 24 1.56 21.72 -34.81
C ALA A 24 1.07 21.14 -36.15
N THR A 25 1.50 19.92 -36.46
CA THR A 25 0.97 19.05 -37.51
C THR A 25 -0.34 18.40 -37.07
N THR A 26 -1.17 18.02 -38.04
CA THR A 26 -2.53 17.48 -37.90
C THR A 26 -2.59 16.06 -37.32
N GLU A 27 -1.49 15.30 -37.28
CA GLU A 27 -1.44 13.94 -36.70
C GLU A 27 -1.61 13.91 -35.17
N ASN A 28 -1.26 14.98 -34.45
CA ASN A 28 -1.40 15.02 -32.99
C ASN A 28 -2.86 15.16 -32.54
N ASP A 29 -3.75 15.63 -33.41
CA ASP A 29 -5.13 16.00 -33.05
C ASP A 29 -6.04 14.78 -32.86
N GLU A 30 -5.85 13.74 -33.67
CA GLU A 30 -6.59 12.47 -33.52
C GLU A 30 -6.13 11.72 -32.27
N SER A 31 -4.82 11.66 -32.03
CA SER A 31 -4.24 11.09 -30.80
C SER A 31 -4.77 11.78 -29.53
N TYR A 32 -4.96 13.11 -29.57
CA TYR A 32 -5.55 13.87 -28.47
C TYR A 32 -7.03 13.55 -28.25
N MET A 33 -7.80 13.31 -29.31
CA MET A 33 -9.20 12.91 -29.18
C MET A 33 -9.36 11.47 -28.68
N ASP A 34 -8.51 10.55 -29.11
CA ASP A 34 -8.57 9.15 -28.67
C ASP A 34 -8.20 9.03 -27.18
N ALA A 35 -7.18 9.77 -26.74
CA ALA A 35 -6.82 9.87 -25.34
C ALA A 35 -7.95 10.43 -24.47
N LEU A 36 -8.68 11.43 -24.98
CA LEU A 36 -9.85 11.98 -24.30
C LEU A 36 -11.01 10.98 -24.21
N ARG A 37 -11.29 10.23 -25.29
CA ARG A 37 -12.34 9.20 -25.31
C ARG A 37 -12.06 8.07 -24.31
N LEU A 38 -10.82 7.58 -24.25
CA LEU A 38 -10.39 6.56 -23.29
C LEU A 38 -10.60 7.02 -21.83
N GLN A 39 -10.33 8.29 -21.54
CA GLN A 39 -10.57 8.84 -20.21
C GLN A 39 -12.07 9.03 -19.91
N PHE A 40 -12.88 9.35 -20.92
CA PHE A 40 -14.34 9.39 -20.77
C PHE A 40 -14.88 8.01 -20.40
N GLU A 41 -14.47 6.98 -21.13
CA GLU A 41 -14.84 5.59 -20.88
C GLU A 41 -14.46 5.14 -19.48
N HIS A 42 -13.19 5.32 -19.07
CA HIS A 42 -12.73 4.96 -17.74
C HIS A 42 -13.58 5.60 -16.64
N ARG A 43 -13.97 6.87 -16.82
CA ARG A 43 -14.76 7.60 -15.84
C ARG A 43 -16.21 7.11 -15.77
N ILE A 44 -16.80 6.77 -16.91
CA ILE A 44 -18.16 6.23 -17.00
C ILE A 44 -18.21 4.83 -16.40
N VAL A 45 -17.31 3.92 -16.81
CA VAL A 45 -17.19 2.56 -16.28
C VAL A 45 -17.05 2.57 -14.76
N LYS A 46 -16.12 3.36 -14.22
CA LYS A 46 -15.94 3.50 -12.77
C LYS A 46 -17.23 3.96 -12.06
N SER A 47 -17.93 4.92 -12.65
CA SER A 47 -19.15 5.47 -12.08
C SER A 47 -20.32 4.47 -12.11
N ILE A 48 -20.40 3.65 -13.16
CA ILE A 48 -21.37 2.54 -13.28
C ILE A 48 -21.07 1.45 -12.25
N SER A 49 -19.80 1.00 -12.14
CA SER A 49 -19.39 0.00 -11.15
C SER A 49 -19.63 0.47 -9.71
N ASP A 50 -19.34 1.73 -9.40
CA ASP A 50 -19.60 2.30 -8.07
C ASP A 50 -21.10 2.41 -7.79
N CYS A 51 -21.92 2.70 -8.80
CA CYS A 51 -23.38 2.74 -8.67
C CYS A 51 -23.96 1.34 -8.40
N GLN A 52 -23.49 0.32 -9.13
CA GLN A 52 -23.89 -1.07 -8.95
C GLN A 52 -23.54 -1.62 -7.56
N LYS A 53 -22.30 -1.39 -7.08
CA LYS A 53 -21.87 -1.78 -5.73
C LYS A 53 -22.72 -1.18 -4.62
N ASN A 54 -23.20 0.04 -4.83
CA ASN A 54 -24.02 0.77 -3.87
C ASN A 54 -25.53 0.58 -4.10
N LYS A 55 -25.94 -0.32 -5.02
CA LYS A 55 -27.34 -0.55 -5.42
C LYS A 55 -28.08 0.73 -5.81
N GLY A 56 -27.38 1.68 -6.43
CA GLY A 56 -27.95 2.96 -6.86
C GLY A 56 -28.74 2.86 -8.17
N SER A 57 -29.55 3.88 -8.46
CA SER A 57 -30.29 3.97 -9.73
C SER A 57 -29.37 4.42 -10.87
N PHE A 58 -29.31 3.62 -11.94
CA PHE A 58 -28.56 3.98 -13.15
C PHE A 58 -29.17 5.17 -13.91
N GLU A 59 -30.48 5.39 -13.78
CA GLU A 59 -31.18 6.52 -14.40
C GLU A 59 -30.83 7.85 -13.71
N GLU A 60 -30.70 7.82 -12.38
CA GLU A 60 -30.18 8.95 -11.59
C GLU A 60 -28.70 9.20 -11.89
N LEU A 61 -27.89 8.14 -12.08
CA LEU A 61 -26.49 8.26 -12.45
C LEU A 61 -26.32 8.91 -13.82
N TYR A 62 -27.06 8.45 -14.82
CA TYR A 62 -27.04 9.02 -16.17
C TYR A 62 -27.45 10.50 -16.13
N SER A 63 -28.56 10.80 -15.45
CA SER A 63 -29.03 12.19 -15.26
C SER A 63 -27.98 13.06 -14.58
N LYS A 64 -27.25 12.54 -13.59
CA LYS A 64 -26.16 13.24 -12.91
C LYS A 64 -24.97 13.52 -13.83
N LEU A 65 -24.59 12.56 -14.69
CA LEU A 65 -23.46 12.69 -15.62
C LEU A 65 -23.79 13.56 -16.84
N ALA A 66 -25.04 13.56 -17.30
CA ALA A 66 -25.54 14.39 -18.41
C ALA A 66 -25.69 15.88 -18.02
N ASN A 67 -25.96 16.17 -16.75
CA ASN A 67 -26.14 17.53 -16.23
C ASN A 67 -24.85 18.25 -15.79
N ILE A 68 -23.69 17.63 -15.98
CA ILE A 68 -22.41 18.24 -15.63
C ILE A 68 -22.12 19.45 -16.54
N LYS A 69 -21.70 20.57 -15.93
CA LYS A 69 -21.42 21.85 -16.63
C LYS A 69 -19.98 21.98 -17.17
N GLN A 70 -19.04 21.18 -16.67
CA GLN A 70 -17.62 21.22 -17.04
C GLN A 70 -17.05 19.81 -17.08
N LEU A 71 -16.04 19.55 -17.90
CA LEU A 71 -15.44 18.20 -17.97
C LEU A 71 -15.04 17.72 -16.56
N PRO A 72 -15.31 16.44 -16.22
CA PRO A 72 -14.98 15.91 -14.92
C PRO A 72 -13.51 16.15 -14.57
N ARG A 73 -13.26 16.58 -13.33
CA ARG A 73 -11.92 16.92 -12.87
C ARG A 73 -10.99 15.72 -13.02
N GLY A 74 -9.84 15.95 -13.65
CA GLY A 74 -8.81 14.93 -13.89
C GLY A 74 -8.86 14.28 -15.28
N VAL A 75 -9.91 14.50 -16.07
CA VAL A 75 -10.04 13.90 -17.42
C VAL A 75 -9.00 14.44 -18.39
N VAL A 76 -8.83 15.76 -18.46
CA VAL A 76 -7.85 16.39 -19.37
C VAL A 76 -6.42 16.06 -18.94
N SER A 77 -6.11 16.16 -17.63
CA SER A 77 -4.79 15.79 -17.12
C SER A 77 -4.48 14.30 -17.26
N GLY A 78 -5.50 13.43 -17.12
CA GLY A 78 -5.36 11.99 -17.33
C GLY A 78 -5.14 11.64 -18.81
N ALA A 79 -5.77 12.39 -19.72
CA ALA A 79 -5.56 12.23 -21.16
C ALA A 79 -4.17 12.71 -21.56
N GLU A 80 -3.70 13.87 -21.05
CA GLU A 80 -2.34 14.39 -21.29
C GLU A 80 -1.28 13.40 -20.80
N GLN A 81 -1.50 12.80 -19.64
CA GLN A 81 -0.61 11.78 -19.07
C GLN A 81 -0.62 10.48 -19.88
N ALA A 82 -1.73 10.11 -20.52
CA ALA A 82 -1.85 8.86 -21.28
C ALA A 82 -1.01 8.85 -22.56
N ILE A 83 -0.76 10.03 -23.14
CA ILE A 83 -0.03 10.21 -24.41
C ILE A 83 1.31 10.95 -24.24
N ASP A 84 1.74 11.18 -23.01
CA ASP A 84 2.95 11.93 -22.67
C ASP A 84 3.00 13.34 -23.29
N ALA A 85 1.83 13.98 -23.42
CA ALA A 85 1.75 15.35 -23.94
C ALA A 85 2.16 16.36 -22.87
N SER A 86 2.80 17.44 -23.30
CA SER A 86 3.17 18.53 -22.39
C SER A 86 1.94 19.08 -21.66
N VAL A 87 2.11 19.51 -20.41
CA VAL A 87 0.99 20.02 -19.58
C VAL A 87 0.25 21.14 -20.32
N ASN A 88 -1.08 21.04 -20.38
CA ASN A 88 -1.99 21.92 -21.12
C ASN A 88 -2.02 21.72 -22.65
N SER A 89 -1.35 20.72 -23.23
CA SER A 89 -1.43 20.45 -24.67
C SER A 89 -2.86 20.12 -25.13
N ILE A 90 -3.59 19.33 -24.34
CA ILE A 90 -4.97 18.97 -24.65
C ILE A 90 -5.91 20.13 -24.32
N VAL A 91 -5.59 20.96 -23.33
CA VAL A 91 -6.32 22.23 -23.08
C VAL A 91 -6.19 23.18 -24.28
N VAL A 92 -4.99 23.33 -24.82
CA VAL A 92 -4.72 24.15 -26.02
C VAL A 92 -5.44 23.57 -27.24
N PHE A 93 -5.42 22.24 -27.39
CA PHE A 93 -6.17 21.53 -28.43
C PHE A 93 -7.68 21.76 -28.34
N LEU A 94 -8.29 21.57 -27.16
CA LEU A 94 -9.72 21.81 -26.94
C LEU A 94 -10.09 23.27 -27.20
N ASN A 95 -9.24 24.23 -26.79
CA ASN A 95 -9.44 25.65 -27.08
C ASN A 95 -9.33 25.96 -28.58
N ARG A 96 -8.47 25.24 -29.34
CA ARG A 96 -8.39 25.35 -30.80
C ARG A 96 -9.62 24.72 -31.47
N LEU A 97 -10.09 23.57 -31.00
CA LEU A 97 -11.31 22.93 -31.50
C LEU A 97 -12.54 23.81 -31.29
N THR A 98 -12.70 24.44 -30.12
CA THR A 98 -13.83 25.35 -29.84
C THR A 98 -13.76 26.66 -30.65
N ARG A 99 -12.60 27.01 -31.23
CA ARG A 99 -12.49 28.13 -32.19
C ARG A 99 -12.86 27.71 -33.62
N ASN A 100 -12.59 26.46 -33.99
CA ASN A 100 -12.81 25.94 -35.35
C ASN A 100 -14.14 25.22 -35.51
N THR A 101 -14.78 24.83 -34.41
CA THR A 101 -16.10 24.18 -34.38
C THR A 101 -16.98 24.87 -33.33
N PRO A 102 -18.30 24.97 -33.54
CA PRO A 102 -19.21 25.56 -32.55
C PRO A 102 -19.37 24.71 -31.29
N LYS A 103 -18.77 23.50 -31.25
CA LYS A 103 -18.93 22.55 -30.15
C LYS A 103 -18.04 22.91 -28.96
N LYS A 104 -18.65 23.02 -27.78
CA LYS A 104 -17.91 23.18 -26.51
C LYS A 104 -17.31 21.85 -26.06
N SER A 105 -16.21 21.90 -25.32
CA SER A 105 -15.53 20.70 -24.80
C SER A 105 -16.44 19.73 -24.03
N ILE A 106 -17.45 20.25 -23.33
CA ILE A 106 -18.45 19.46 -22.59
C ILE A 106 -19.42 18.69 -23.50
N GLU A 107 -19.63 19.13 -24.73
CA GLU A 107 -20.53 18.46 -25.68
C GLU A 107 -19.94 17.14 -26.17
N PHE A 108 -18.61 17.04 -26.29
CA PHE A 108 -17.94 15.77 -26.61
C PHE A 108 -18.12 14.73 -25.49
N TRP A 109 -18.18 15.18 -24.22
CA TRP A 109 -18.50 14.29 -23.09
C TRP A 109 -19.95 13.79 -23.16
N LYS A 110 -20.90 14.69 -23.44
CA LYS A 110 -22.33 14.31 -23.56
C LYS A 110 -22.56 13.37 -24.73
N GLU A 111 -21.98 13.66 -25.88
CA GLU A 111 -22.09 12.81 -27.08
C GLU A 111 -21.48 11.42 -26.85
N TYR A 112 -20.37 11.33 -26.11
CA TYR A 112 -19.77 10.05 -25.74
C TYR A 112 -20.61 9.28 -24.73
N LEU A 113 -21.17 9.98 -23.73
CA LEU A 113 -22.04 9.39 -22.72
C LEU A 113 -23.30 8.80 -23.36
N ASP A 114 -23.98 9.55 -24.22
CA ASP A 114 -25.22 9.12 -24.87
C ASP A 114 -25.00 7.90 -25.78
N LYS A 115 -23.86 7.84 -26.47
CA LYS A 115 -23.53 6.73 -27.37
C LYS A 115 -23.11 5.44 -26.64
N ASN A 116 -22.46 5.53 -25.48
CA ASN A 116 -21.77 4.38 -24.88
C ASN A 116 -22.35 3.93 -23.54
N PHE A 117 -23.18 4.72 -22.85
CA PHE A 117 -23.61 4.42 -21.48
C PHE A 117 -24.36 3.09 -21.35
N THR A 118 -25.33 2.81 -22.23
CA THR A 118 -26.12 1.57 -22.19
C THR A 118 -25.25 0.34 -22.45
N SER A 119 -24.37 0.40 -23.46
CA SER A 119 -23.47 -0.70 -23.80
C SER A 119 -22.47 -1.00 -22.67
N LEU A 120 -21.89 0.03 -22.05
CA LEU A 120 -20.99 -0.12 -20.91
C LEU A 120 -21.71 -0.65 -19.67
N LYS A 121 -22.96 -0.23 -19.44
CA LYS A 121 -23.79 -0.74 -18.35
C LYS A 121 -24.06 -2.24 -18.52
N ASP A 122 -24.52 -2.66 -19.68
CA ASP A 122 -24.91 -4.05 -19.92
C ASP A 122 -23.69 -4.97 -19.81
N SER A 123 -22.53 -4.56 -20.34
CA SER A 123 -21.27 -5.32 -20.21
C SER A 123 -20.85 -5.55 -18.75
N ILE A 124 -21.10 -4.60 -17.84
CA ILE A 124 -20.71 -4.72 -16.43
C ILE A 124 -21.73 -5.56 -15.64
N VAL A 125 -23.01 -5.45 -15.98
CA VAL A 125 -24.08 -6.24 -15.33
C VAL A 125 -23.99 -7.72 -15.71
N THR A 126 -23.65 -8.05 -16.96
CA THR A 126 -23.54 -9.45 -17.41
C THR A 126 -22.35 -10.18 -16.81
N GLN A 127 -21.20 -9.52 -16.64
CA GLN A 127 -19.98 -10.14 -16.06
C GLN A 127 -20.14 -10.61 -14.60
N GLU A 128 -21.02 -9.98 -13.80
CA GLU A 128 -21.27 -10.41 -12.41
C GLU A 128 -22.31 -11.56 -12.32
N ALA A 129 -23.19 -11.71 -13.31
CA ALA A 129 -24.17 -12.80 -13.32
C ALA A 129 -23.50 -14.16 -13.61
N GLU A 130 -22.49 -14.18 -14.48
CA GLU A 130 -21.73 -15.38 -14.84
C GLU A 130 -20.70 -15.76 -13.75
N GLY A 131 -20.12 -14.77 -13.05
CA GLY A 131 -19.14 -15.01 -11.98
C GLY A 131 -19.68 -15.67 -10.70
N ASN A 132 -21.00 -15.69 -10.50
CA ASN A 132 -21.62 -16.29 -9.30
C ASN A 132 -21.93 -17.79 -9.45
N GLN A 133 -21.79 -18.38 -10.64
CA GLN A 133 -22.19 -19.76 -10.92
C GLN A 133 -21.02 -20.76 -10.91
N GLU A 134 -19.77 -20.30 -10.94
CA GLU A 134 -18.55 -21.15 -11.04
C GLU A 134 -17.70 -21.20 -9.75
N MET A 135 -18.21 -20.71 -8.61
CA MET A 135 -17.50 -20.77 -7.33
C MET A 135 -17.74 -22.09 -6.60
N MET A 136 -17.54 -23.22 -7.28
CA MET A 136 -17.51 -24.57 -6.69
C MET A 136 -16.54 -25.44 -7.52
N GLU A 137 -15.24 -25.16 -7.45
CA GLU A 137 -14.20 -26.19 -7.60
C GLU A 137 -12.85 -25.65 -7.10
N ASP A 138 -12.30 -26.39 -6.13
CA ASP A 138 -11.03 -26.16 -5.44
C ASP A 138 -9.83 -26.24 -6.40
N ASP A 139 -8.82 -25.40 -6.15
CA ASP A 139 -7.40 -25.74 -6.36
C ASP A 139 -6.55 -24.77 -5.52
N GLU A 140 -6.30 -25.14 -4.26
CA GLU A 140 -5.21 -24.57 -3.44
C GLU A 140 -3.98 -25.50 -3.54
N ASP A 141 -3.06 -25.17 -4.44
CA ASP A 141 -1.71 -25.72 -4.39
C ASP A 141 -0.88 -25.00 -3.32
N GLU A 142 -0.39 -25.79 -2.36
CA GLU A 142 0.54 -25.38 -1.30
C GLU A 142 1.88 -24.93 -1.91
N THR A 143 2.03 -23.63 -2.19
CA THR A 143 3.37 -23.01 -2.17
C THR A 143 3.66 -22.57 -0.74
N THR A 144 4.75 -23.11 -0.21
CA THR A 144 5.29 -22.77 1.11
C THR A 144 6.01 -21.44 1.01
N ASP A 145 5.26 -20.35 0.94
CA ASP A 145 5.76 -19.03 1.28
C ASP A 145 5.17 -18.64 2.63
N ASP A 146 6.05 -18.59 3.63
CA ASP A 146 5.79 -18.11 4.98
C ASP A 146 5.62 -16.58 5.00
N GLU A 147 4.90 -16.03 4.01
CA GLU A 147 4.41 -14.67 4.02
C GLU A 147 3.06 -14.69 4.73
N LYS A 148 3.10 -14.30 6.01
CA LYS A 148 1.91 -13.81 6.70
C LYS A 148 1.13 -12.93 5.73
N ALA A 149 -0.08 -13.36 5.40
CA ALA A 149 -1.13 -12.49 4.88
C ALA A 149 -1.31 -11.34 5.88
N GLU A 150 -0.58 -10.24 5.66
CA GLU A 150 -0.90 -8.95 6.21
C GLU A 150 -2.21 -8.54 5.56
N GLU A 151 -3.29 -8.80 6.28
CA GLU A 151 -4.58 -8.14 6.16
C GLU A 151 -4.35 -6.71 5.65
N SER A 152 -4.98 -6.37 4.52
CA SER A 152 -4.73 -5.18 3.70
C SER A 152 -4.97 -3.88 4.48
N THR A 153 -4.07 -3.54 5.38
CA THR A 153 -3.97 -2.23 5.99
C THR A 153 -3.35 -1.35 4.93
N ALA A 154 -4.16 -0.47 4.34
CA ALA A 154 -3.69 0.44 3.30
C ALA A 154 -2.59 1.34 3.87
N TYR A 155 -1.33 0.96 3.64
CA TYR A 155 -0.16 1.75 3.99
C TYR A 155 -0.31 3.15 3.37
N ARG A 156 -0.09 4.17 4.18
CA ARG A 156 0.05 5.55 3.71
C ARG A 156 1.51 5.96 3.81
N SER A 157 1.90 6.97 3.04
CA SER A 157 3.27 7.46 3.07
C SER A 157 3.32 8.96 3.39
N CYS A 158 4.40 9.36 4.02
CA CYS A 158 4.81 10.74 4.21
C CYS A 158 6.22 10.92 3.65
N SER A 159 6.62 12.14 3.29
CA SER A 159 7.93 12.40 2.68
C SER A 159 8.84 13.17 3.64
N ALA A 160 10.13 12.85 3.62
CA ALA A 160 11.16 13.56 4.38
C ALA A 160 12.46 13.64 3.59
N SER A 161 13.34 14.57 3.97
CA SER A 161 14.71 14.57 3.47
C SER A 161 15.48 13.39 4.07
N PHE A 162 16.21 12.65 3.23
CA PHE A 162 17.00 11.49 3.68
C PHE A 162 18.01 11.86 4.76
N THR A 163 18.75 12.96 4.58
CA THR A 163 19.76 13.41 5.55
C THR A 163 19.13 13.81 6.88
N SER A 164 17.89 14.30 6.87
CA SER A 164 17.18 14.76 8.08
C SER A 164 16.75 13.62 9.01
N ILE A 165 16.66 12.39 8.51
CA ILE A 165 16.25 11.21 9.28
C ILE A 165 17.44 10.35 9.71
N ILE A 166 18.66 10.65 9.27
CA ILE A 166 19.87 9.95 9.70
C ILE A 166 20.29 10.47 11.07
N ARG A 167 20.73 9.56 11.95
CA ARG A 167 21.24 9.92 13.28
C ARG A 167 22.44 10.86 13.20
N LYS A 168 22.37 11.94 13.99
CA LYS A 168 23.40 12.99 14.03
C LYS A 168 24.67 12.56 14.74
N ASP A 169 24.57 11.59 15.63
CA ASP A 169 25.65 11.08 16.48
C ASP A 169 26.46 9.94 15.84
N LEU A 170 26.09 9.49 14.64
CA LEU A 170 26.92 8.54 13.88
C LEU A 170 28.31 9.12 13.59
N SER A 171 29.34 8.29 13.77
CA SER A 171 30.71 8.68 13.38
C SER A 171 30.79 8.98 11.89
N LYS A 172 31.69 9.88 11.50
CA LYS A 172 31.84 10.31 10.10
C LYS A 172 32.05 9.12 9.16
N ASN A 173 32.88 8.16 9.57
CA ASN A 173 33.20 6.97 8.76
C ASN A 173 31.98 6.05 8.60
N VAL A 174 31.22 5.80 9.67
CA VAL A 174 30.01 4.96 9.61
C VAL A 174 28.92 5.62 8.77
N ARG A 175 28.72 6.95 8.95
CA ARG A 175 27.75 7.69 8.14
C ARG A 175 28.10 7.65 6.65
N LEU A 176 29.37 7.88 6.30
CA LEU A 176 29.82 7.82 4.91
C LEU A 176 29.62 6.42 4.31
N ALA A 177 30.03 5.37 5.02
CA ALA A 177 29.85 3.99 4.57
C ALA A 177 28.35 3.64 4.41
N PHE A 178 27.51 4.05 5.35
CA PHE A 178 26.06 3.84 5.27
C PHE A 178 25.44 4.49 4.04
N VAL A 179 25.72 5.78 3.81
CA VAL A 179 25.17 6.53 2.67
C VAL A 179 25.69 5.98 1.34
N ASP A 180 26.98 5.67 1.25
CA ASP A 180 27.61 5.10 0.05
C ASP A 180 27.02 3.72 -0.29
N THR A 181 26.88 2.82 0.69
CA THR A 181 26.26 1.51 0.50
C THR A 181 24.81 1.65 0.02
N ILE A 182 24.02 2.52 0.65
CA ILE A 182 22.63 2.74 0.22
C ILE A 182 22.59 3.29 -1.21
N ASN A 183 23.42 4.28 -1.54
CA ASN A 183 23.43 4.86 -2.89
C ASN A 183 23.79 3.82 -3.95
N LYS A 184 24.88 3.09 -3.75
CA LYS A 184 25.31 2.01 -4.65
C LYS A 184 24.27 0.91 -4.78
N THR A 185 23.56 0.60 -3.70
CA THR A 185 22.47 -0.40 -3.72
C THR A 185 21.29 0.11 -4.54
N VAL A 186 20.91 1.38 -4.40
CA VAL A 186 19.84 1.98 -5.22
C VAL A 186 20.22 1.94 -6.70
N GLU A 187 21.45 2.32 -7.04
CA GLU A 187 21.97 2.27 -8.42
C GLU A 187 21.99 0.83 -8.96
N SER A 188 22.60 -0.10 -8.22
CA SER A 188 22.71 -1.50 -8.63
C SER A 188 21.35 -2.19 -8.77
N ALA A 189 20.40 -1.88 -7.87
CA ALA A 189 19.05 -2.40 -7.98
C ALA A 189 18.34 -1.84 -9.21
N PHE A 190 18.53 -0.55 -9.52
CA PHE A 190 17.96 0.05 -10.72
C PHE A 190 18.52 -0.59 -12.00
N ASP A 191 19.84 -0.72 -12.09
CA ASP A 191 20.52 -1.36 -13.22
C ASP A 191 20.06 -2.81 -13.40
N TYR A 192 19.97 -3.56 -12.30
CA TYR A 192 19.47 -4.94 -12.32
C TYR A 192 18.03 -5.02 -12.86
N ILE A 193 17.11 -4.18 -12.37
CA ILE A 193 15.72 -4.20 -12.86
C ILE A 193 15.69 -3.79 -14.33
N ALA A 194 16.52 -2.83 -14.75
CA ALA A 194 16.57 -2.36 -16.14
C ALA A 194 17.07 -3.46 -17.09
N ASP A 195 18.15 -4.15 -16.71
CA ASP A 195 18.70 -5.25 -17.48
C ASP A 195 17.76 -6.46 -17.50
N PHE A 196 17.14 -6.77 -16.37
CA PHE A 196 16.12 -7.81 -16.29
C PHE A 196 14.91 -7.48 -17.20
N SER A 197 14.42 -6.24 -17.17
CA SER A 197 13.37 -5.74 -18.06
C SER A 197 13.72 -5.95 -19.55
N LYS A 198 14.96 -5.65 -19.95
CA LYS A 198 15.46 -5.94 -21.31
C LYS A 198 15.39 -7.43 -21.63
N GLN A 199 15.78 -8.31 -20.70
CA GLN A 199 15.72 -9.76 -20.91
C GLN A 199 14.28 -10.25 -21.09
N ILE A 200 13.35 -9.75 -20.27
CA ILE A 200 11.93 -10.08 -20.42
C ILE A 200 11.38 -9.62 -21.78
N MET A 201 11.74 -8.41 -22.22
CA MET A 201 11.34 -7.90 -23.54
C MET A 201 11.91 -8.73 -24.69
N LYS A 202 13.18 -9.17 -24.59
CA LYS A 202 13.77 -10.08 -25.58
C LYS A 202 13.00 -11.39 -25.65
N ILE A 203 12.68 -12.01 -24.51
CA ILE A 203 11.90 -13.24 -24.45
C ILE A 203 10.50 -13.01 -25.07
N LEU A 204 9.81 -11.92 -24.72
CA LEU A 204 8.51 -11.59 -25.31
C LEU A 204 8.56 -11.46 -26.83
N LEU A 205 9.58 -10.81 -27.38
CA LEU A 205 9.77 -10.68 -28.83
C LEU A 205 10.02 -12.02 -29.50
N LEU A 206 10.86 -12.87 -28.91
CA LEU A 206 11.08 -14.24 -29.40
C LEU A 206 9.80 -15.09 -29.31
N PHE A 207 8.96 -14.81 -28.31
CA PHE A 207 7.70 -15.52 -28.11
C PHE A 207 6.58 -15.11 -29.06
N LYS A 208 6.63 -13.89 -29.62
CA LYS A 208 5.57 -13.30 -30.43
C LYS A 208 5.17 -14.14 -31.65
N ASP A 209 6.14 -14.83 -32.25
CA ASP A 209 5.94 -15.58 -33.50
C ASP A 209 5.69 -17.07 -33.29
N ASN A 210 5.61 -17.53 -32.03
CA ASN A 210 5.31 -18.92 -31.72
C ASN A 210 3.81 -19.17 -31.68
N GLN A 211 3.42 -20.37 -32.11
CA GLN A 211 2.02 -20.74 -32.25
C GLN A 211 1.74 -22.07 -31.58
N PHE A 212 0.51 -22.19 -31.08
CA PHE A 212 -0.07 -23.47 -30.72
C PHE A 212 -0.79 -24.03 -31.94
N THR A 213 -0.48 -25.26 -32.30
CA THR A 213 -1.20 -26.02 -33.33
C THR A 213 -2.00 -27.12 -32.66
N ILE A 214 -3.07 -27.57 -33.31
CA ILE A 214 -3.82 -28.74 -32.88
C ILE A 214 -3.36 -29.91 -33.76
N GLU A 215 -2.58 -30.81 -33.19
CA GLU A 215 -2.13 -32.04 -33.85
C GLU A 215 -2.78 -33.23 -33.14
N ASN A 216 -3.53 -34.04 -33.89
CA ASN A 216 -4.23 -35.23 -33.38
C ASN A 216 -5.13 -34.96 -32.16
N GLY A 217 -5.84 -33.82 -32.16
CA GLY A 217 -6.72 -33.42 -31.05
C GLY A 217 -5.98 -32.98 -29.78
N LYS A 218 -4.65 -32.82 -29.83
CA LYS A 218 -3.83 -32.29 -28.73
C LYS A 218 -3.31 -30.91 -29.11
N ILE A 219 -3.34 -29.98 -28.16
CA ILE A 219 -2.70 -28.67 -28.29
C ILE A 219 -1.20 -28.90 -28.18
N GLN A 220 -0.47 -28.65 -29.25
CA GLN A 220 0.98 -28.75 -29.31
C GLN A 220 1.58 -27.38 -29.52
N PHE A 221 2.60 -27.07 -28.72
CA PHE A 221 3.39 -25.88 -28.93
C PHE A 221 4.44 -26.16 -30.02
N VAL A 222 4.46 -25.35 -31.07
CA VAL A 222 5.42 -25.47 -32.17
C VAL A 222 6.40 -24.30 -32.09
N PRO A 223 7.54 -24.48 -31.39
CA PRO A 223 8.55 -23.43 -31.31
C PRO A 223 9.22 -23.26 -32.68
N ARG A 224 9.30 -22.02 -33.18
CA ARG A 224 10.02 -21.73 -34.44
C ARG A 224 11.55 -21.78 -34.30
N GLU A 225 12.06 -21.66 -33.07
CA GLU A 225 13.48 -21.76 -32.73
C GLU A 225 13.65 -22.56 -31.43
N PRO A 226 14.80 -23.22 -31.19
CA PRO A 226 15.07 -23.97 -29.95
C PRO A 226 15.42 -23.04 -28.78
N TYR A 227 14.49 -22.17 -28.38
CA TYR A 227 14.66 -21.28 -27.20
C TYR A 227 14.19 -21.92 -25.89
N MET A 228 13.51 -23.07 -25.94
CA MET A 228 13.17 -23.80 -24.72
C MET A 228 14.40 -24.52 -24.19
N ALA A 229 14.84 -24.11 -23.01
CA ALA A 229 16.01 -24.69 -22.37
C ALA A 229 15.78 -26.16 -21.97
N SER A 230 16.86 -26.87 -21.62
CA SER A 230 16.75 -28.22 -21.07
C SER A 230 15.87 -28.21 -19.81
N ARG A 231 15.10 -29.28 -19.60
CA ARG A 231 14.32 -29.52 -18.36
C ARG A 231 15.16 -29.35 -17.09
N ASP A 232 16.46 -29.68 -17.15
CA ASP A 232 17.37 -29.57 -16.01
C ASP A 232 17.54 -28.11 -15.53
N THR A 233 17.26 -27.14 -16.41
CA THR A 233 17.40 -25.70 -16.15
C THR A 233 16.08 -25.00 -15.81
N TYR A 234 14.95 -25.73 -15.77
CA TYR A 234 13.63 -25.14 -15.52
C TYR A 234 13.47 -24.56 -14.10
N HIS A 235 14.34 -24.90 -13.16
CA HIS A 235 14.37 -24.27 -11.84
C HIS A 235 14.85 -22.80 -11.89
N GLN A 236 15.50 -22.38 -12.98
CA GLN A 236 15.96 -21.01 -13.15
C GLN A 236 14.80 -20.12 -13.59
N PHE A 237 14.58 -19.03 -12.86
CA PHE A 237 13.48 -18.10 -13.11
C PHE A 237 13.42 -17.61 -14.57
N SER A 238 14.56 -17.25 -15.17
CA SER A 238 14.63 -16.78 -16.56
C SER A 238 14.10 -17.80 -17.58
N GLN A 239 14.22 -19.09 -17.28
CA GLN A 239 13.73 -20.19 -18.12
C GLN A 239 12.24 -20.49 -17.87
N GLN A 240 11.69 -20.04 -16.73
CA GLN A 240 10.26 -20.17 -16.40
C GLN A 240 9.39 -19.08 -17.06
N VAL A 241 9.97 -17.91 -17.33
CA VAL A 241 9.29 -16.76 -17.96
C VAL A 241 8.52 -17.15 -19.23
N PRO A 242 9.12 -17.87 -20.21
CA PRO A 242 8.42 -18.54 -21.31
C PRO A 242 7.10 -19.23 -20.95
N PHE A 243 7.14 -20.14 -19.97
CA PHE A 243 6.00 -20.92 -19.55
C PHE A 243 4.93 -20.04 -18.93
N LEU A 244 5.35 -19.05 -18.13
CA LEU A 244 4.42 -18.11 -17.54
C LEU A 244 3.67 -17.30 -18.60
N PHE A 245 4.32 -16.87 -19.67
CA PHE A 245 3.65 -16.16 -20.77
C PHE A 245 2.64 -17.04 -21.51
N MET A 246 2.98 -18.30 -21.77
CA MET A 246 2.06 -19.26 -22.37
C MET A 246 0.85 -19.52 -21.46
N THR A 247 1.09 -19.77 -20.16
CA THR A 247 0.03 -19.98 -19.17
C THR A 247 -0.87 -18.75 -19.07
N ASN A 248 -0.29 -17.56 -19.02
CA ASN A 248 -1.06 -16.31 -19.02
C ASN A 248 -1.97 -16.20 -20.25
N GLN A 249 -1.47 -16.53 -21.45
CA GLN A 249 -2.29 -16.50 -22.68
C GLN A 249 -3.45 -17.50 -22.65
N VAL A 250 -3.21 -18.71 -22.13
CA VAL A 250 -4.27 -19.70 -21.94
C VAL A 250 -5.31 -19.18 -20.94
N LEU A 251 -4.88 -18.67 -19.79
CA LEU A 251 -5.77 -18.10 -18.78
C LEU A 251 -6.57 -16.91 -19.31
N TYR A 252 -5.94 -16.02 -20.10
CA TYR A 252 -6.62 -14.94 -20.81
C TYR A 252 -7.70 -15.46 -21.75
N SER A 253 -7.38 -16.49 -22.55
CA SER A 253 -8.30 -17.07 -23.53
C SER A 253 -9.49 -17.79 -22.87
N LEU A 254 -9.30 -18.29 -21.65
CA LEU A 254 -10.32 -18.93 -20.83
C LEU A 254 -11.10 -17.95 -19.93
N GLY A 255 -10.78 -16.65 -19.95
CA GLY A 255 -11.46 -15.63 -19.15
C GLY A 255 -10.97 -15.48 -17.69
N TYR A 256 -9.94 -16.23 -17.28
CA TYR A 256 -9.38 -16.19 -15.91
C TYR A 256 -8.41 -15.01 -15.69
N LEU A 257 -8.87 -13.79 -15.95
CA LEU A 257 -8.06 -12.56 -15.89
C LEU A 257 -7.44 -12.27 -14.52
N ASN A 258 -8.07 -12.74 -13.44
CA ASN A 258 -7.59 -12.60 -12.06
C ASN A 258 -6.43 -13.55 -11.72
N ARG A 259 -6.25 -14.63 -12.48
CA ARG A 259 -5.17 -15.63 -12.29
C ARG A 259 -3.95 -15.33 -13.18
N VAL A 260 -4.05 -14.38 -14.10
CA VAL A 260 -2.94 -13.93 -14.94
C VAL A 260 -1.90 -13.20 -14.08
N VAL A 261 -0.65 -13.63 -14.18
CA VAL A 261 0.47 -12.95 -13.52
C VAL A 261 0.83 -11.68 -14.30
N LYS A 262 0.77 -10.52 -13.64
CA LYS A 262 1.23 -9.26 -14.22
C LYS A 262 2.74 -9.18 -14.18
N PHE A 263 3.39 -9.42 -15.31
CA PHE A 263 4.75 -8.92 -15.51
C PHE A 263 4.71 -7.41 -15.70
N THR A 264 5.64 -6.69 -15.08
CA THR A 264 5.94 -5.29 -15.41
C THR A 264 7.28 -5.27 -16.15
N PRO A 265 7.31 -5.56 -17.46
CA PRO A 265 8.55 -5.81 -18.15
C PRO A 265 9.19 -4.53 -18.70
N VAL A 266 8.61 -3.36 -18.44
CA VAL A 266 9.08 -2.09 -18.99
C VAL A 266 9.20 -1.08 -17.86
N ILE A 267 10.43 -0.89 -17.38
CA ILE A 267 10.77 0.34 -16.66
C ILE A 267 10.52 1.47 -17.64
N LYS A 268 9.65 2.41 -17.30
CA LYS A 268 9.53 3.63 -18.09
C LYS A 268 10.83 4.41 -17.89
N PRO A 269 11.44 5.01 -18.93
CA PRO A 269 12.60 5.89 -18.75
C PRO A 269 12.36 7.00 -17.71
N THR A 270 11.09 7.35 -17.48
CA THR A 270 10.61 8.34 -16.50
C THR A 270 10.31 7.77 -15.11
N SER A 271 10.37 6.46 -14.89
CA SER A 271 10.12 5.84 -13.59
C SER A 271 11.41 5.65 -12.80
N LEU A 272 11.54 6.42 -11.71
CA LEU A 272 12.57 6.19 -10.69
C LEU A 272 12.10 5.09 -9.74
N HIS A 273 12.79 3.96 -9.74
CA HIS A 273 12.54 2.90 -8.76
C HIS A 273 13.16 3.28 -7.43
N ALA A 274 12.35 3.19 -6.37
CA ALA A 274 12.81 3.42 -5.02
C ALA A 274 13.39 2.13 -4.45
N LEU A 275 14.46 2.22 -3.68
CA LEU A 275 14.93 1.10 -2.87
C LEU A 275 14.00 0.95 -1.67
N TRP A 276 13.36 -0.21 -1.57
CA TRP A 276 12.58 -0.59 -0.40
C TRP A 276 13.52 -1.00 0.73
N VAL A 277 13.39 -0.34 1.88
CA VAL A 277 14.21 -0.57 3.06
C VAL A 277 13.34 -0.91 4.26
N ASP A 278 13.52 -2.13 4.73
CA ASP A 278 12.93 -2.68 5.95
C ASP A 278 14.06 -3.20 6.90
N PRO A 279 13.75 -3.75 8.08
CA PRO A 279 14.77 -4.27 9.00
C PRO A 279 15.62 -5.37 8.36
N THR A 280 15.00 -6.21 7.53
CA THR A 280 15.65 -7.35 6.86
C THR A 280 16.65 -6.88 5.81
N THR A 281 16.27 -5.88 5.03
CA THR A 281 17.10 -5.23 4.01
C THR A 281 18.30 -4.57 4.67
N LEU A 282 18.09 -3.76 5.72
CA LEU A 282 19.19 -3.13 6.47
C LEU A 282 20.15 -4.18 7.04
N TYR A 283 19.63 -5.23 7.66
CA TYR A 283 20.48 -6.30 8.18
C TYR A 283 21.28 -6.99 7.05
N SER A 284 20.64 -7.25 5.91
CA SER A 284 21.30 -7.91 4.78
C SER A 284 22.39 -7.04 4.16
N LEU A 285 22.15 -5.73 4.03
CA LEU A 285 23.11 -4.78 3.44
C LEU A 285 24.35 -4.57 4.30
N PHE A 286 24.21 -4.64 5.63
CA PHE A 286 25.29 -4.26 6.54
C PHE A 286 25.86 -5.40 7.37
N CYS A 287 25.12 -6.49 7.58
CA CYS A 287 25.46 -7.54 8.54
C CYS A 287 25.53 -8.96 7.94
N ALA A 288 25.25 -9.13 6.65
CA ALA A 288 25.30 -10.44 6.01
C ALA A 288 26.70 -11.07 6.11
N GLN A 289 26.75 -12.39 6.32
CA GLN A 289 28.00 -13.13 6.55
C GLN A 289 28.99 -13.04 5.37
N LYS A 290 28.48 -12.86 4.16
CA LYS A 290 29.27 -12.80 2.93
C LYS A 290 29.95 -11.43 2.69
N LEU A 291 29.72 -10.44 3.54
CA LEU A 291 30.28 -9.10 3.39
C LEU A 291 31.72 -9.05 3.91
N GLU A 292 32.63 -8.48 3.11
CA GLU A 292 34.03 -8.25 3.50
C GLU A 292 34.14 -7.30 4.71
N ARG A 293 33.25 -6.31 4.79
CA ARG A 293 33.18 -5.33 5.89
C ARG A 293 31.79 -5.35 6.52
N LYS A 294 31.59 -6.25 7.48
CA LYS A 294 30.34 -6.32 8.25
C LYS A 294 30.28 -5.25 9.35
N MET A 295 29.11 -4.66 9.51
CA MET A 295 28.75 -3.87 10.68
C MET A 295 28.15 -4.78 11.75
N VAL A 296 28.29 -4.37 13.01
CA VAL A 296 27.67 -5.04 14.15
C VAL A 296 26.59 -4.13 14.70
N LEU A 297 25.35 -4.62 14.69
CA LEU A 297 24.20 -3.91 15.25
C LEU A 297 23.92 -4.43 16.66
N TYR A 298 23.50 -3.52 17.53
CA TYR A 298 23.19 -3.81 18.91
C TYR A 298 21.72 -3.48 19.19
N ASN A 299 21.10 -4.29 20.04
CA ASN A 299 19.78 -4.00 20.57
C ASN A 299 19.85 -2.96 21.69
N PHE A 300 18.70 -2.56 22.24
CA PHE A 300 18.64 -1.55 23.31
C PHE A 300 19.26 -2.02 24.63
N GLU A 301 19.42 -3.33 24.82
CA GLU A 301 20.12 -3.93 25.96
C GLU A 301 21.63 -4.09 25.73
N GLY A 302 22.17 -3.62 24.59
CA GLY A 302 23.59 -3.72 24.25
C GLY A 302 24.05 -5.08 23.72
N ASN A 303 23.12 -6.00 23.42
CA ASN A 303 23.41 -7.30 22.84
C ASN A 303 23.46 -7.25 21.31
N ILE A 304 24.30 -8.07 20.70
CA ILE A 304 24.41 -8.15 19.23
C ILE A 304 23.12 -8.72 18.63
N ILE A 305 22.58 -8.04 17.62
CA ILE A 305 21.42 -8.49 16.85
C ILE A 305 21.83 -9.62 15.90
N ARG A 306 21.19 -10.79 16.05
CA ARG A 306 21.39 -11.94 15.18
C ARG A 306 20.28 -12.02 14.12
N ALA A 307 20.58 -12.66 12.99
CA ALA A 307 19.64 -12.82 11.87
C ALA A 307 18.25 -13.34 12.29
N ALA A 308 18.20 -14.32 13.20
CA ALA A 308 16.95 -14.90 13.70
C ALA A 308 16.06 -13.93 14.51
N SER A 309 16.60 -12.79 14.97
CA SER A 309 15.91 -11.81 15.82
C SER A 309 15.63 -10.48 15.10
N VAL A 310 15.90 -10.41 13.79
CA VAL A 310 15.73 -9.18 12.99
C VAL A 310 14.28 -8.70 12.97
N THR A 311 13.34 -9.62 12.82
CA THR A 311 11.91 -9.30 12.71
C THR A 311 11.28 -8.87 14.04
N SER A 312 11.88 -9.24 15.18
CA SER A 312 11.44 -8.82 16.52
C SER A 312 12.10 -7.54 17.01
N GLN A 313 13.27 -7.18 16.48
CA GLN A 313 14.07 -6.02 16.92
C GLN A 313 14.07 -4.87 15.89
N LYS A 314 12.91 -4.58 15.30
CA LYS A 314 12.77 -3.60 14.20
C LYS A 314 13.23 -2.19 14.59
N ASP A 315 12.79 -1.69 15.75
CA ASP A 315 13.16 -0.36 16.25
C ASP A 315 14.66 -0.23 16.50
N ALA A 316 15.33 -1.29 16.97
CA ALA A 316 16.77 -1.27 17.23
C ALA A 316 17.60 -1.25 15.93
N ILE A 317 17.16 -1.99 14.91
CA ILE A 317 17.82 -1.99 13.60
C ILE A 317 17.68 -0.62 12.93
N PHE A 318 16.47 -0.06 12.91
CA PHE A 318 16.26 1.28 12.36
C PHE A 318 17.02 2.34 13.17
N SER A 319 16.98 2.28 14.51
CA SER A 319 17.68 3.24 15.35
C SER A 319 19.20 3.16 15.23
N SER A 320 19.76 2.07 14.70
CA SER A 320 21.21 1.97 14.44
C SER A 320 21.71 2.95 13.38
N PHE A 321 20.85 3.39 12.46
CA PHE A 321 21.21 4.30 11.35
C PHE A 321 20.36 5.57 11.32
N PHE A 322 19.09 5.45 11.69
CA PHE A 322 18.08 6.51 11.61
C PHE A 322 17.70 7.04 12.98
N ASP A 323 17.31 8.31 13.02
CA ASP A 323 16.73 8.95 14.20
C ASP A 323 15.28 8.47 14.32
N ILE A 324 15.06 7.50 15.21
CA ILE A 324 13.76 6.83 15.35
C ILE A 324 12.67 7.78 15.84
N ASP A 325 13.02 8.75 16.69
CA ASP A 325 12.08 9.75 17.21
C ASP A 325 11.70 10.72 16.11
N ARG A 326 12.67 11.10 15.27
CA ARG A 326 12.40 11.89 14.06
C ARG A 326 11.50 11.15 13.08
N LEU A 327 11.75 9.86 12.81
CA LEU A 327 10.90 9.03 11.95
C LEU A 327 9.46 8.98 12.47
N LYS A 328 9.29 8.69 13.77
CA LYS A 328 7.97 8.68 14.44
C LYS A 328 7.29 10.04 14.37
N THR A 329 8.03 11.14 14.60
CA THR A 329 7.50 12.51 14.52
C THR A 329 7.03 12.88 13.12
N VAL A 330 7.80 12.54 12.08
CA VAL A 330 7.43 12.81 10.69
C VAL A 330 6.15 12.06 10.31
N CYS A 331 6.05 10.78 10.70
CA CYS A 331 4.83 10.00 10.50
C CYS A 331 3.65 10.60 11.27
N ALA A 332 3.83 10.94 12.55
CA ALA A 332 2.78 11.50 13.39
C ALA A 332 2.26 12.85 12.86
N GLY A 333 3.13 13.69 12.30
CA GLY A 333 2.74 14.93 11.62
C GLY A 333 1.81 14.71 10.42
N SER A 334 1.79 13.50 9.87
CA SER A 334 0.88 13.08 8.80
C SER A 334 -0.28 12.20 9.29
N GLY A 335 -0.44 12.05 10.62
CA GLY A 335 -1.45 11.16 11.24
C GLY A 335 -1.14 9.67 11.04
N LEU A 336 0.13 9.31 10.91
CA LEU A 336 0.59 7.94 10.67
C LEU A 336 1.45 7.42 11.82
N GLN A 337 1.35 6.12 12.10
CA GLN A 337 2.31 5.39 12.91
C GLN A 337 3.37 4.75 12.02
N PHE A 338 4.65 4.97 12.31
CA PHE A 338 5.76 4.44 11.50
C PHE A 338 5.70 2.91 11.39
N ALA A 339 5.79 2.39 10.17
CA ALA A 339 5.63 0.96 9.85
C ALA A 339 6.96 0.23 9.58
N HIS A 340 8.10 0.80 9.97
CA HIS A 340 9.43 0.20 9.73
C HIS A 340 9.73 -0.08 8.26
N ARG A 341 9.19 0.77 7.37
CA ARG A 341 9.38 0.69 5.93
C ARG A 341 9.67 2.07 5.36
N ILE A 342 10.76 2.19 4.62
CA ILE A 342 11.19 3.43 3.97
C ILE A 342 11.49 3.12 2.52
N HIS A 343 10.96 3.92 1.60
CA HIS A 343 11.33 3.89 0.19
C HIS A 343 12.32 5.02 -0.06
N ILE A 344 13.55 4.66 -0.40
CA ILE A 344 14.62 5.60 -0.68
C ILE A 344 14.63 5.88 -2.19
N LEU A 345 14.43 7.14 -2.57
CA LEU A 345 14.43 7.53 -3.97
C LEU A 345 15.87 7.73 -4.49
N PRO A 346 16.10 7.51 -5.81
CA PRO A 346 17.38 7.82 -6.44
C PRO A 346 17.84 9.25 -6.16
N GLY A 347 19.15 9.42 -5.97
CA GLY A 347 19.77 10.70 -5.61
C GLY A 347 19.69 11.05 -4.11
N LEU A 348 19.08 10.21 -3.29
CA LEU A 348 19.07 10.31 -1.81
C LEU A 348 18.60 11.67 -1.25
N GLN A 349 17.81 12.43 -2.01
CA GLN A 349 17.31 13.73 -1.55
C GLN A 349 16.07 13.56 -0.67
N CYS A 350 15.19 12.67 -1.08
CA CYS A 350 13.87 12.47 -0.48
C CYS A 350 13.62 10.98 -0.25
N VAL A 351 12.94 10.67 0.85
CA VAL A 351 12.45 9.34 1.17
C VAL A 351 10.95 9.37 1.41
N ARG A 352 10.27 8.28 1.08
CA ARG A 352 8.88 8.05 1.48
C ARG A 352 8.88 7.10 2.67
N ILE A 353 8.39 7.57 3.80
CA ILE A 353 8.28 6.81 5.02
C ILE A 353 6.85 6.27 5.10
N LEU A 354 6.71 4.95 5.21
CA LEU A 354 5.41 4.30 5.27
C LEU A 354 4.92 4.22 6.71
N GLY A 355 3.60 4.35 6.86
CA GLY A 355 2.95 4.23 8.15
C GLY A 355 1.49 3.79 8.04
N PHE A 356 0.99 3.29 9.16
CA PHE A 356 -0.42 2.94 9.35
C PHE A 356 -1.19 4.19 9.74
N LYS A 357 -2.42 4.34 9.23
CA LYS A 357 -3.26 5.46 9.64
C LYS A 357 -3.70 5.27 11.09
N ASP A 358 -3.41 6.24 11.94
CA ASP A 358 -4.02 6.28 13.26
C ASP A 358 -5.51 6.52 13.08
N TYR A 359 -6.34 5.50 13.28
CA TYR A 359 -7.78 5.68 13.45
C TYR A 359 -8.03 6.27 14.85
N GLN A 360 -7.62 7.53 15.05
CA GLN A 360 -8.21 8.32 16.13
C GLN A 360 -9.63 8.69 15.70
N GLN A 361 -10.63 8.16 16.41
CA GLN A 361 -12.01 8.64 16.30
C GLN A 361 -12.03 10.17 16.42
N PRO A 362 -12.81 10.90 15.59
CA PRO A 362 -12.87 12.34 15.69
C PRO A 362 -13.41 12.72 17.08
N LYS A 363 -12.64 13.51 17.82
CA LYS A 363 -13.17 14.24 18.97
C LYS A 363 -14.23 15.20 18.43
N ASN A 364 -15.51 14.90 18.67
CA ASN A 364 -16.60 15.82 18.40
C ASN A 364 -16.32 17.13 19.16
N LYS A 365 -16.04 18.21 18.43
CA LYS A 365 -16.17 19.57 18.96
C LYS A 365 -17.67 19.85 19.09
N GLN A 366 -18.23 19.58 20.26
CA GLN A 366 -19.55 20.16 20.58
C GLN A 366 -19.37 21.65 20.80
N GLN A 367 -20.15 22.43 20.07
CA GLN A 367 -20.34 23.86 20.27
C GLN A 367 -21.02 24.07 21.62
N GLU A 368 -20.33 24.69 22.58
CA GLU A 368 -20.96 25.27 23.76
C GLU A 368 -21.72 26.53 23.34
N GLN A 369 -23.05 26.39 23.21
CA GLN A 369 -23.96 27.53 23.32
C GLN A 369 -24.07 27.89 24.80
N GLN A 370 -23.67 29.11 25.13
CA GLN A 370 -23.84 29.73 26.44
C GLN A 370 -25.32 29.98 26.73
N ARG A 371 -25.78 29.59 27.93
CA ARG A 371 -26.77 30.31 28.77
C ARG A 371 -26.79 29.72 30.20
N PRO A 372 -27.29 30.45 31.22
CA PRO A 372 -26.52 30.73 32.45
C PRO A 372 -27.09 30.08 33.72
N VAL A 373 -26.20 29.91 34.73
CA VAL A 373 -26.34 30.16 36.20
C VAL A 373 -27.58 29.54 36.90
N ASP A 374 -27.48 28.64 37.90
CA ASP A 374 -27.00 28.89 39.27
C ASP A 374 -26.78 27.58 40.09
N GLN A 375 -25.80 27.64 41.01
CA GLN A 375 -25.66 27.09 42.39
C GLN A 375 -26.36 25.76 42.77
N THR A 376 -25.82 24.78 43.51
CA THR A 376 -24.89 24.76 44.66
C THR A 376 -24.68 23.27 45.03
N SER A 377 -23.48 22.83 45.42
CA SER A 377 -23.24 22.10 46.69
C SER A 377 -21.88 21.37 46.73
N SER A 378 -21.19 21.64 47.82
CA SER A 378 -20.14 20.88 48.48
C SER A 378 -20.39 19.36 48.49
N GLY A 379 -19.39 18.55 48.12
CA GLY A 379 -19.23 17.20 48.70
C GLY A 379 -18.63 16.11 47.80
N SER A 380 -17.47 15.60 48.26
CA SER A 380 -16.89 14.25 48.12
C SER A 380 -15.94 13.92 46.95
N ASP A 381 -14.65 13.91 47.29
CA ASP A 381 -13.55 13.26 46.54
C ASP A 381 -13.66 11.71 46.53
N ASP A 382 -14.69 11.13 47.17
CA ASP A 382 -14.87 9.67 47.27
C ASP A 382 -15.40 9.02 45.99
N LYS A 383 -16.25 9.70 45.19
CA LYS A 383 -16.87 9.07 44.01
C LYS A 383 -15.88 8.77 42.88
N GLY A 384 -14.83 9.58 42.74
CA GLY A 384 -13.79 9.38 41.73
C GLY A 384 -12.88 8.19 42.06
N ASN A 385 -12.56 8.02 43.35
CA ASN A 385 -11.75 6.91 43.84
C ASN A 385 -12.49 5.57 43.78
N ASP A 386 -13.79 5.54 44.11
CA ASP A 386 -14.62 4.35 43.99
C ASP A 386 -14.76 3.86 42.54
N MET A 387 -14.88 4.79 41.59
CA MET A 387 -14.96 4.47 40.16
C MET A 387 -13.64 3.94 39.60
N ILE A 388 -12.50 4.48 40.07
CA ILE A 388 -11.17 3.95 39.72
C ILE A 388 -10.96 2.55 40.32
N ALA A 389 -11.38 2.33 41.57
CA ALA A 389 -11.30 1.01 42.21
C ALA A 389 -12.14 -0.05 41.46
N ALA A 390 -13.36 0.31 41.06
CA ALA A 390 -14.22 -0.57 40.27
C ALA A 390 -13.61 -0.92 38.89
N LEU A 391 -12.97 0.04 38.22
CA LEU A 391 -12.29 -0.19 36.94
C LEU A 391 -11.00 -1.02 37.09
N VAL A 392 -10.29 -0.88 38.21
CA VAL A 392 -9.12 -1.72 38.52
C VAL A 392 -9.54 -3.17 38.77
N GLU A 393 -10.67 -3.40 39.45
CA GLU A 393 -11.23 -4.74 39.63
C GLU A 393 -11.65 -5.37 38.29
N GLN A 394 -12.34 -4.60 37.43
CA GLN A 394 -12.68 -5.06 36.07
C GLN A 394 -11.44 -5.36 35.22
N LYS A 395 -10.36 -4.58 35.37
CA LYS A 395 -9.08 -4.84 34.71
C LYS A 395 -8.50 -6.19 35.14
N ALA A 396 -8.56 -6.52 36.43
CA ALA A 396 -8.10 -7.80 36.94
C ALA A 396 -8.91 -8.97 36.35
N VAL A 397 -10.22 -8.80 36.17
CA VAL A 397 -11.09 -9.79 35.51
C VAL A 397 -10.70 -9.99 34.04
N ILE A 398 -10.45 -8.93 33.28
CA ILE A 398 -10.03 -9.01 31.86
C ILE A 398 -8.63 -9.61 31.73
N GLN A 399 -7.71 -9.29 32.64
CA GLN A 399 -6.39 -9.92 32.67
C GLN A 399 -6.47 -11.43 32.93
N ARG A 400 -7.39 -11.87 33.80
CA ARG A 400 -7.65 -13.29 34.03
C ARG A 400 -8.24 -13.96 32.79
N LYS A 401 -9.17 -13.31 32.08
CA LYS A 401 -9.70 -13.79 30.79
C LYS A 401 -8.60 -13.92 29.74
N LEU A 402 -7.70 -12.94 29.63
CA LEU A 402 -6.57 -12.99 28.70
C LEU A 402 -5.64 -14.17 29.00
N LYS A 403 -5.29 -14.37 30.28
CA LYS A 403 -4.46 -15.50 30.72
C LYS A 403 -5.12 -16.84 30.41
N ASN A 404 -6.43 -16.96 30.65
CA ASN A 404 -7.19 -18.17 30.34
C ASN A 404 -7.24 -18.44 28.83
N ALA A 405 -7.49 -17.41 28.00
CA ALA A 405 -7.50 -17.55 26.54
C ALA A 405 -6.13 -17.93 25.98
N GLN A 406 -5.05 -17.34 26.50
CA GLN A 406 -3.68 -17.72 26.15
C GLN A 406 -3.34 -19.15 26.56
N THR A 407 -3.81 -19.58 27.73
CA THR A 407 -3.61 -20.95 28.22
C THR A 407 -4.40 -21.95 27.37
N ALA A 408 -5.63 -21.63 26.98
CA ALA A 408 -6.44 -22.46 26.09
C ALA A 408 -5.80 -22.59 24.69
N LEU A 409 -5.26 -21.50 24.14
CA LEU A 409 -4.54 -21.53 22.86
C LEU A 409 -3.25 -22.36 22.96
N ASN A 410 -2.44 -22.18 24.00
CA ASN A 410 -1.21 -22.94 24.18
C ASN A 410 -1.50 -24.43 24.41
N ASN A 411 -2.50 -24.77 25.24
CA ASN A 411 -2.92 -26.14 25.45
C ASN A 411 -3.36 -26.77 24.12
N TYR A 412 -4.16 -26.06 23.32
CA TYR A 412 -4.58 -26.52 22.00
C TYR A 412 -3.39 -26.73 21.04
N LEU A 413 -2.39 -25.85 21.05
CA LEU A 413 -1.19 -26.00 20.22
C LEU A 413 -0.29 -27.18 20.63
N VAL A 414 -0.33 -27.57 21.91
CA VAL A 414 0.51 -28.65 22.48
C VAL A 414 -0.21 -30.01 22.47
N SER A 415 -1.52 -30.06 22.71
CA SER A 415 -2.26 -31.32 22.91
C SER A 415 -3.18 -31.72 21.77
N ALA A 416 -3.58 -30.81 20.88
CA ALA A 416 -4.46 -31.17 19.76
C ALA A 416 -3.63 -31.74 18.60
N GLU A 417 -4.19 -32.74 17.90
CA GLU A 417 -3.68 -33.12 16.59
C GLU A 417 -3.72 -31.89 15.69
N SER A 418 -2.54 -31.33 15.40
CA SER A 418 -2.45 -30.11 14.60
C SER A 418 -3.03 -30.36 13.21
N ALA A 419 -3.60 -29.33 12.60
CA ALA A 419 -4.06 -29.41 11.21
C ALA A 419 -2.95 -29.93 10.27
N SER A 420 -1.68 -29.68 10.59
CA SER A 420 -0.52 -30.20 9.86
C SER A 420 -0.33 -31.72 10.01
N GLN A 421 -0.54 -32.27 11.21
CA GLN A 421 -0.45 -33.72 11.46
C GLN A 421 -1.64 -34.45 10.82
N LEU A 422 -2.83 -33.87 10.87
CA LEU A 422 -4.02 -34.40 10.21
C LEU A 422 -3.90 -34.35 8.68
N LYS A 423 -3.33 -33.27 8.12
CA LYS A 423 -3.00 -33.16 6.68
C LYS A 423 -2.01 -34.23 6.24
N LYS A 424 -1.00 -34.54 7.08
CA LYS A 424 -0.05 -35.63 6.78
C LYS A 424 -0.76 -36.98 6.73
N LYS A 425 -1.60 -37.29 7.73
CA LYS A 425 -2.43 -38.51 7.73
C LYS A 425 -3.38 -38.57 6.51
N TRP A 426 -3.93 -37.44 6.08
CA TRP A 426 -4.77 -37.35 4.88
C TRP A 426 -4.01 -37.65 3.58
N LYS A 427 -2.73 -37.26 3.49
CA LYS A 427 -1.85 -37.63 2.37
C LYS A 427 -1.55 -39.13 2.35
N ASP A 428 -1.43 -39.77 3.51
CA ASP A 428 -1.01 -41.17 3.66
C ASP A 428 -2.17 -42.20 3.66
N GLU A 429 -3.40 -41.86 4.09
CA GLU A 429 -4.54 -42.79 4.20
C GLU A 429 -5.64 -42.57 3.13
N ASN A 430 -5.97 -43.61 2.35
CA ASN A 430 -6.98 -43.52 1.28
C ASN A 430 -8.42 -43.85 1.71
N ARG A 431 -8.62 -44.57 2.84
CA ARG A 431 -9.96 -45.10 3.23
C ARG A 431 -10.88 -44.09 3.95
N ASN A 432 -10.36 -43.00 4.51
CA ASN A 432 -11.13 -42.07 5.36
C ASN A 432 -10.90 -40.58 5.03
N ARG A 433 -10.61 -40.24 3.77
CA ARG A 433 -10.26 -38.87 3.35
C ARG A 433 -11.33 -37.82 3.67
N ALA A 434 -12.61 -38.13 3.49
CA ALA A 434 -13.70 -37.19 3.77
C ALA A 434 -13.80 -36.84 5.27
N TRP A 435 -13.71 -37.85 6.14
CA TRP A 435 -13.72 -37.64 7.59
C TRP A 435 -12.47 -36.89 8.08
N LEU A 436 -11.29 -37.21 7.54
CA LEU A 436 -10.06 -36.49 7.84
C LEU A 436 -10.11 -35.03 7.38
N TYR A 437 -10.70 -34.75 6.22
CA TYR A 437 -10.87 -33.39 5.71
C TYR A 437 -11.78 -32.55 6.63
N GLN A 438 -12.93 -33.09 7.04
CA GLN A 438 -13.83 -32.43 7.98
C GLN A 438 -13.11 -32.12 9.31
N ARG A 439 -12.31 -33.07 9.80
CA ARG A 439 -11.53 -32.92 11.04
C ARG A 439 -10.41 -31.88 10.92
N ILE A 440 -9.80 -31.74 9.75
CA ILE A 440 -8.83 -30.67 9.45
C ILE A 440 -9.52 -29.30 9.49
N GLU A 441 -10.72 -29.19 8.90
CA GLU A 441 -11.44 -27.92 8.88
C GLU A 441 -11.94 -27.52 10.27
N GLU A 442 -12.42 -28.47 11.06
CA GLU A 442 -12.75 -28.26 12.47
C GLU A 442 -11.52 -27.79 13.27
N ALA A 443 -10.34 -28.37 13.04
CA ALA A 443 -9.12 -27.95 13.70
C ALA A 443 -8.70 -26.52 13.30
N LYS A 444 -8.82 -26.16 12.02
CA LYS A 444 -8.58 -24.79 11.54
C LYS A 444 -9.57 -23.81 12.18
N GLN A 445 -10.86 -24.13 12.21
CA GLN A 445 -11.90 -23.30 12.81
C GLN A 445 -11.68 -23.09 14.31
N ARG A 446 -11.37 -24.17 15.06
CA ARG A 446 -11.07 -24.09 16.50
C ARG A 446 -9.84 -23.22 16.77
N LYS A 447 -8.77 -23.37 15.99
CA LYS A 447 -7.58 -22.50 16.08
C LYS A 447 -7.92 -21.02 15.84
N ARG A 448 -8.70 -20.73 14.79
CA ARG A 448 -9.15 -19.36 14.47
C ARG A 448 -9.99 -18.76 15.60
N HIS A 449 -10.88 -19.56 16.21
CA HIS A 449 -11.70 -19.13 17.34
C HIS A 449 -10.84 -18.75 18.56
N LEU A 450 -9.89 -19.61 18.96
CA LEU A 450 -9.00 -19.34 20.09
C LEU A 450 -8.11 -18.11 19.87
N ILE A 451 -7.65 -17.88 18.65
CA ILE A 451 -6.90 -16.67 18.29
C ILE A 451 -7.79 -15.42 18.43
N ARG A 452 -9.03 -15.51 17.97
CA ARG A 452 -10.01 -14.41 18.09
C ARG A 452 -10.27 -14.05 19.55
N ASP A 453 -10.40 -15.03 20.44
CA ASP A 453 -10.61 -14.81 21.87
C ASP A 453 -9.44 -14.08 22.52
N VAL A 454 -8.19 -14.44 22.17
CA VAL A 454 -6.99 -13.75 22.63
C VAL A 454 -6.94 -12.30 22.13
N VAL A 455 -7.31 -12.07 20.88
CA VAL A 455 -7.35 -10.71 20.29
C VAL A 455 -8.42 -9.86 20.97
N SER A 456 -9.63 -10.40 21.19
CA SER A 456 -10.72 -9.71 21.89
C SER A 456 -10.31 -9.30 23.31
N ALA A 457 -9.73 -10.23 24.08
CA ALA A 457 -9.29 -9.96 25.44
C ALA A 457 -8.17 -8.90 25.50
N LYS A 458 -7.26 -8.86 24.51
CA LYS A 458 -6.25 -7.80 24.40
C LYS A 458 -6.86 -6.44 24.09
N GLN A 459 -7.87 -6.41 23.22
CA GLN A 459 -8.56 -5.17 22.87
C GLN A 459 -9.33 -4.61 24.07
N GLU A 460 -10.05 -5.46 24.80
CA GLU A 460 -10.74 -5.11 26.05
C GLU A 460 -9.78 -4.57 27.13
N LEU A 461 -8.59 -5.16 27.24
CA LEU A 461 -7.57 -4.68 28.18
C LEU A 461 -7.03 -3.29 27.77
N SER A 462 -6.86 -3.06 26.47
CA SER A 462 -6.42 -1.77 25.93
C SER A 462 -7.44 -0.66 26.17
N THR A 463 -8.72 -0.92 25.88
CA THR A 463 -9.80 0.05 26.12
C THR A 463 -9.92 0.39 27.60
N MET A 464 -9.78 -0.60 28.48
CA MET A 464 -9.84 -0.39 29.92
C MET A 464 -8.63 0.39 30.47
N ASN A 465 -7.42 0.11 29.99
CA ASN A 465 -6.23 0.90 30.36
C ASN A 465 -6.38 2.38 29.94
N ASN A 466 -6.96 2.63 28.77
CA ASN A 466 -7.23 3.99 28.30
C ASN A 466 -8.29 4.71 29.15
N ALA A 467 -9.31 3.99 29.63
CA ALA A 467 -10.32 4.56 30.53
C ALA A 467 -9.73 4.94 31.89
N ILE A 468 -8.90 4.08 32.48
CA ILE A 468 -8.18 4.35 33.74
C ILE A 468 -7.23 5.53 33.59
N TYR A 469 -6.51 5.60 32.45
CA TYR A 469 -5.59 6.71 32.17
C TYR A 469 -6.31 8.06 32.13
N LYS A 470 -7.45 8.15 31.45
CA LYS A 470 -8.25 9.39 31.38
C LYS A 470 -8.74 9.84 32.76
N LEU A 471 -9.32 8.93 33.55
CA LEU A 471 -9.83 9.26 34.89
C LEU A 471 -8.73 9.70 35.86
N LYS A 472 -7.54 9.10 35.78
CA LYS A 472 -6.39 9.55 36.59
C LYS A 472 -5.88 10.92 36.17
N HIS A 473 -5.95 11.25 34.89
CA HIS A 473 -5.43 12.51 34.35
C HIS A 473 -6.42 13.67 34.50
N ASP A 474 -7.73 13.39 34.56
CA ASP A 474 -8.79 14.36 34.83
C ASP A 474 -8.94 14.65 36.34
N ALA A 475 -8.44 13.78 37.22
CA ALA A 475 -8.45 13.93 38.68
C ALA A 475 -7.26 14.73 39.25
N ASP A 476 -6.32 15.20 38.43
CA ASP A 476 -5.12 15.94 38.88
C ASP A 476 -5.31 17.47 38.67
N PRO A 477 -5.56 18.28 39.73
CA PRO A 477 -5.83 19.72 39.61
C PRO A 477 -4.61 20.55 39.18
N SER A 478 -3.42 19.94 39.11
CA SER A 478 -2.13 20.62 38.91
C SER A 478 -1.93 21.27 37.53
N THR A 479 -2.74 20.92 36.52
CA THR A 479 -2.51 21.38 35.13
C THR A 479 -3.35 22.57 34.68
N LYS A 480 -4.28 23.08 35.50
CA LYS A 480 -5.11 24.25 35.14
C LYS A 480 -4.54 25.63 35.51
N ASN A 481 -3.49 25.71 36.34
CA ASN A 481 -2.87 26.99 36.72
C ASN A 481 -1.47 27.17 36.13
N LYS A 482 -1.37 27.54 34.84
CA LYS A 482 -0.13 28.13 34.30
C LYS A 482 -0.31 29.08 33.11
N GLN A 483 -1.51 29.65 32.92
CA GLN A 483 -1.75 30.73 31.94
C GLN A 483 -2.71 31.80 32.51
N SER A 484 -2.31 32.48 33.57
CA SER A 484 -2.75 33.87 33.85
C SER A 484 -1.91 34.44 35.00
N GLY A 485 -0.89 35.24 34.70
CA GLY A 485 -0.10 35.94 35.72
C GLY A 485 1.02 36.77 35.13
N GLY A 486 0.85 38.10 35.13
CA GLY A 486 1.80 39.13 34.70
C GLY A 486 1.39 39.75 33.35
N VAL A 487 1.00 41.02 33.23
CA VAL A 487 1.59 42.22 33.85
C VAL A 487 0.52 43.33 33.95
N ARG A 488 0.42 43.96 35.13
CA ARG A 488 0.16 45.39 35.34
C ARG A 488 1.15 45.84 36.42
N ASP A 489 2.15 46.60 36.02
CA ASP A 489 2.26 48.05 36.27
C ASP A 489 3.27 48.64 35.27
#